data_AF-A0A831LU52-F1
#
_entry.id   AF-A0A831LU52-F1
#
_cell.length_a   1.000
_cell.length_b   1.000
_cell.length_c   1.000
_cell.angle_alpha   90.00
_cell.angle_beta   90.00
_cell.angle_gamma   90.00
#
_symmetry.space_group_name_H-M   'P 1'
#
loop_
_entity.id
_entity.type
_entity.pdbx_description
1 polymer ?
#
loop_
_entity_poly.entity_id
_entity_poly.type
_entity_poly.pdbx_seq_one_letter_code
_entity_poly.pdbx_strand_id
1 'polypeptide(L)'
;AGLTVNQIKEVLVHLYAYCGFPRSIRGLQTFMEVLDERKAKGINDEMGAEASPIQDEPNKYERGKENLEKLTGVIQTGPQTGYAAFAPVIEIFLKEHLFADIFDRDVLTFAERELVTIAVISSIGSADPMLRSHLNICLNVGLTPEQLQQFIGIIKSTLGKKEAKAAQEVLDEVLENRD
;
A
#
# COMPACT_ATOMS: atom_id res chain seq x y z
N ALA A 1 2.55 -20.03 -5.18
CA ALA A 1 2.85 -18.66 -4.72
C ALA A 1 4.32 -18.62 -4.31
N GLY A 2 5.04 -17.56 -4.69
CA GLY A 2 6.50 -17.44 -4.52
C GLY A 2 6.92 -16.22 -3.68
N LEU A 3 6.04 -15.72 -2.82
CA LEU A 3 6.42 -14.70 -1.85
C LEU A 3 7.16 -15.35 -0.68
N THR A 4 8.17 -14.66 -0.18
CA THR A 4 8.87 -15.01 1.06
C THR A 4 8.03 -14.66 2.29
N VAL A 5 8.39 -15.25 3.43
CA VAL A 5 7.73 -14.95 4.72
C VAL A 5 7.78 -13.46 5.03
N ASN A 6 8.93 -12.81 4.83
CA ASN A 6 9.10 -11.39 5.15
C ASN A 6 8.33 -10.47 4.22
N GLN A 7 8.15 -10.82 2.94
CA GLN A 7 7.25 -10.09 2.05
C GLN A 7 5.80 -10.15 2.55
N ILE A 8 5.32 -11.31 3.02
CA ILE A 8 3.96 -11.44 3.57
C ILE A 8 3.81 -10.64 4.87
N LYS A 9 4.81 -10.67 5.76
CA LYS A 9 4.84 -9.82 6.96
C LYS A 9 4.71 -8.34 6.58
N GLU A 10 5.44 -7.89 5.56
CA GLU A 10 5.43 -6.50 5.10
C GLU A 10 4.10 -6.07 4.51
N VAL A 11 3.44 -6.94 3.73
CA VAL A 11 2.06 -6.70 3.31
C VAL A 11 1.16 -6.46 4.53
N LEU A 12 1.22 -7.36 5.52
CA LEU A 12 0.36 -7.29 6.71
C LEU A 12 0.65 -6.06 7.59
N VAL A 13 1.91 -5.65 7.71
CA VAL A 13 2.30 -4.40 8.38
C VAL A 13 1.77 -3.19 7.60
N HIS A 14 2.00 -3.12 6.29
CA HIS A 14 1.53 -2.02 5.43
C HIS A 14 0.02 -1.78 5.53
N LEU A 15 -0.76 -2.87 5.60
CA LEU A 15 -2.21 -2.82 5.68
C LEU A 15 -2.75 -2.04 6.88
N TYR A 16 -2.00 -1.90 7.99
CA TYR A 16 -2.51 -1.23 9.18
C TYR A 16 -2.90 0.23 8.87
N ALA A 17 -2.17 0.90 7.96
CA ALA A 17 -2.43 2.28 7.58
C ALA A 17 -3.78 2.46 6.84
N TYR A 18 -4.28 1.39 6.22
CA TYR A 18 -5.47 1.45 5.35
C TYR A 18 -6.69 0.74 5.92
N CYS A 19 -6.51 -0.34 6.68
CA CYS A 19 -7.62 -1.09 7.28
C CYS A 19 -7.64 -1.06 8.80
N GLY A 20 -6.69 -0.36 9.42
CA GLY A 20 -6.57 -0.14 10.84
C GLY A 20 -5.72 -1.21 11.56
N PHE A 21 -5.12 -0.78 12.67
CA PHE A 21 -4.26 -1.60 13.53
C PHE A 21 -4.88 -2.96 13.91
N PRO A 22 -6.17 -3.07 14.30
CA PRO A 22 -6.74 -4.36 14.70
C PRO A 22 -6.75 -5.40 13.59
N ARG A 23 -7.07 -5.02 12.35
CA ARG A 23 -7.14 -5.97 11.22
C ARG A 23 -5.75 -6.44 10.81
N SER A 24 -4.78 -5.54 10.78
CA SER A 24 -3.38 -5.86 10.49
C SER A 24 -2.79 -6.87 11.49
N ILE A 25 -2.93 -6.63 12.80
CA ILE A 25 -2.44 -7.57 13.83
C ILE A 25 -3.12 -8.92 13.74
N ARG A 26 -4.43 -8.96 13.52
CA ARG A 26 -5.15 -10.24 13.35
C ARG A 26 -4.61 -11.00 12.14
N GLY A 27 -4.33 -10.32 11.03
CA GLY A 27 -3.67 -10.91 9.87
C GLY A 27 -2.30 -11.50 10.20
N LEU A 28 -1.45 -10.78 10.95
CA LEU A 28 -0.15 -11.29 11.41
C LEU A 28 -0.28 -12.53 12.29
N GLN A 29 -1.26 -12.57 13.19
CA GLN A 29 -1.50 -13.72 14.06
C GLN A 29 -1.95 -14.94 13.27
N THR A 30 -2.88 -14.77 12.33
CA THR A 30 -3.29 -15.86 11.43
C THR A 30 -2.12 -16.35 10.58
N PHE A 31 -1.27 -15.44 10.07
CA PHE A 31 -0.10 -15.86 9.30
C PHE A 31 0.92 -16.64 10.14
N MET A 32 1.12 -16.25 11.41
CA MET A 32 1.95 -17.00 12.36
C MET A 32 1.44 -18.43 12.57
N GLU A 33 0.12 -18.62 12.77
CA GLU A 33 -0.49 -19.95 12.89
C GLU A 33 -0.26 -20.79 11.64
N VAL A 34 -0.38 -20.21 10.44
CA VAL A 34 -0.10 -20.89 9.17
C VAL A 34 1.36 -21.34 9.08
N LEU A 35 2.32 -20.53 9.51
CA LEU A 35 3.74 -20.91 9.52
C LEU A 35 4.02 -22.04 10.50
N ASP A 36 3.40 -22.02 11.70
CA ASP A 36 3.53 -23.08 12.69
C ASP A 36 2.98 -24.40 12.16
N GLU A 37 1.81 -24.38 11.52
CA GLU A 37 1.22 -25.57 10.88
C GLU A 37 2.10 -26.13 9.75
N ARG A 38 2.66 -25.26 8.91
CA ARG A 38 3.54 -25.65 7.79
C ARG A 38 4.82 -26.27 8.31
N LYS A 39 5.44 -25.65 9.32
CA LYS A 39 6.63 -26.18 10.01
C LYS A 39 6.36 -27.54 10.65
N ALA A 40 5.22 -27.73 11.30
CA ALA A 40 4.82 -29.01 11.88
C ALA A 40 4.67 -30.12 10.82
N LYS A 41 4.36 -29.76 9.57
CA LYS A 41 4.30 -30.67 8.41
C LYS A 41 5.66 -30.86 7.72
N GLY A 42 6.75 -30.33 8.29
CA GLY A 42 8.09 -30.40 7.72
C GLY A 42 8.31 -29.50 6.51
N ILE A 43 7.43 -28.53 6.27
CA ILE A 43 7.58 -27.55 5.19
C ILE A 43 8.46 -26.41 5.70
N ASN A 44 9.56 -26.15 5.00
CA ASN A 44 10.46 -25.03 5.28
C ASN A 44 10.17 -23.88 4.32
N ASP A 45 9.52 -22.83 4.82
CA ASP A 45 9.24 -21.62 4.07
C ASP A 45 10.50 -20.74 3.94
N GLU A 46 10.66 -20.12 2.78
CA GLU A 46 11.75 -19.17 2.54
C GLU A 46 11.50 -17.87 3.32
N MET A 47 12.42 -17.51 4.22
CA MET A 47 12.24 -16.32 5.08
C MET A 47 12.26 -15.02 4.27
N GLY A 48 13.14 -14.91 3.28
CA GLY A 48 13.38 -13.67 2.53
C GLY A 48 14.27 -12.68 3.27
N ALA A 49 14.47 -11.51 2.66
CA ALA A 49 15.27 -10.43 3.23
C ALA A 49 14.53 -9.74 4.39
N GLU A 50 15.29 -9.26 5.37
CA GLU A 50 14.79 -8.30 6.36
C GLU A 50 14.89 -6.88 5.77
N ALA A 51 14.06 -5.95 6.25
CA ALA A 51 14.15 -4.56 5.81
C ALA A 51 15.47 -3.92 6.27
N SER A 52 16.07 -3.13 5.39
CA SER A 52 17.20 -2.29 5.75
C SER A 52 16.82 -1.30 6.87
N PRO A 53 17.75 -0.94 7.77
CA PRO A 53 17.52 0.11 8.75
C PRO A 53 17.20 1.44 8.05
N ILE A 54 16.16 2.11 8.50
CA ILE A 54 15.86 3.47 8.06
C ILE A 54 16.85 4.41 8.74
N GLN A 55 17.59 5.17 7.94
CA GLN A 55 18.58 6.13 8.44
C GLN A 55 17.89 7.42 8.86
N ASP A 56 18.41 8.05 9.92
CA ASP A 56 17.92 9.32 10.45
C ASP A 56 18.29 10.54 9.59
N GLU A 57 19.13 10.36 8.56
CA GLU A 57 19.51 11.41 7.60
C GLU A 57 18.98 11.09 6.18
N PRO A 58 18.30 12.03 5.50
CA PRO A 58 17.70 13.24 6.08
C PRO A 58 16.66 12.87 7.14
N ASN A 59 16.22 13.86 7.94
CA ASN A 59 15.23 13.60 8.99
C ASN A 59 13.98 12.92 8.41
N LYS A 60 13.26 12.17 9.25
CA LYS A 60 12.09 11.37 8.81
C LYS A 60 11.04 12.18 8.06
N TYR A 61 10.85 13.44 8.42
CA TYR A 61 9.85 14.28 7.77
C TYR A 61 10.24 14.56 6.30
N GLU A 62 11.49 14.97 6.05
CA GLU A 62 11.98 15.21 4.71
C GLU A 62 12.06 13.91 3.88
N ARG A 63 12.50 12.80 4.48
CA ARG A 63 12.47 11.48 3.85
C ARG A 63 11.07 11.08 3.41
N GLY A 64 10.09 11.24 4.31
CA GLY A 64 8.69 10.96 4.01
C GLY A 64 8.11 11.86 2.92
N LYS A 65 8.47 13.15 2.95
CA LYS A 65 8.11 14.10 1.90
C LYS A 65 8.68 13.67 0.55
N GLU A 66 9.97 13.34 0.47
CA GLU A 66 10.60 12.85 -0.77
C GLU A 66 9.92 11.59 -1.31
N ASN A 67 9.53 10.66 -0.43
CA ASN A 67 8.82 9.46 -0.85
C ASN A 67 7.40 9.78 -1.37
N LEU A 68 6.67 10.66 -0.70
CA LEU A 68 5.38 11.15 -1.20
C LEU A 68 5.52 11.83 -2.57
N GLU A 69 6.56 12.65 -2.78
CA GLU A 69 6.84 13.29 -4.05
C GLU A 69 7.16 12.28 -5.15
N LYS A 70 7.95 11.24 -4.86
CA LYS A 70 8.24 10.14 -5.80
C LYS A 70 6.98 9.36 -6.19
N LEU A 71 6.12 9.05 -5.23
CA LEU A 71 4.88 8.30 -5.45
C LEU A 71 3.88 9.12 -6.29
N THR A 72 3.67 10.38 -5.91
CA THR A 72 2.64 11.23 -6.54
C THR A 72 3.12 11.93 -7.81
N GLY A 73 4.42 12.09 -8.00
CA GLY A 73 4.99 12.95 -9.04
C GLY A 73 4.77 14.45 -8.78
N VAL A 74 4.29 14.82 -7.59
CA VAL A 74 3.93 16.20 -7.24
C VAL A 74 4.85 16.72 -6.14
N ILE A 75 5.62 17.76 -6.47
CA ILE A 75 6.50 18.45 -5.52
C ILE A 75 5.64 19.15 -4.45
N GLN A 76 5.93 18.86 -3.19
CA GLN A 76 5.21 19.40 -2.04
C GLN A 76 5.74 20.82 -1.72
N THR A 77 5.06 21.84 -2.27
CA THR A 77 5.40 23.27 -2.10
C THR A 77 4.23 24.06 -1.52
N GLY A 78 4.53 25.21 -0.92
CA GLY A 78 3.52 26.10 -0.35
C GLY A 78 3.08 25.71 1.07
N PRO A 79 2.15 26.48 1.66
CA PRO A 79 1.61 26.19 2.98
C PRO A 79 0.73 24.94 2.94
N GLN A 80 0.64 24.24 4.08
CA GLN A 80 -0.32 23.16 4.28
C GLN A 80 -1.75 23.66 4.03
N THR A 81 -2.60 22.81 3.47
CA THR A 81 -4.02 23.10 3.21
C THR A 81 -4.91 21.95 3.68
N GLY A 82 -6.23 22.14 3.66
CA GLY A 82 -7.20 21.09 3.99
C GLY A 82 -6.99 20.48 5.38
N TYR A 83 -6.99 19.15 5.46
CA TYR A 83 -6.81 18.43 6.72
C TYR A 83 -5.44 18.69 7.37
N ALA A 84 -4.39 18.93 6.57
CA ALA A 84 -3.04 19.18 7.08
C ALA A 84 -2.96 20.54 7.76
N ALA A 85 -3.62 21.56 7.22
CA ALA A 85 -3.74 22.86 7.90
C ALA A 85 -4.63 22.80 9.14
N PHE A 86 -5.70 22.00 9.09
CA PHE A 86 -6.66 21.87 10.18
C PHE A 86 -6.08 21.11 11.38
N ALA A 87 -5.32 20.04 11.12
CA ALA A 87 -4.71 19.20 12.16
C ALA A 87 -3.24 18.89 11.79
N PRO A 88 -2.28 19.81 11.99
CA PRO A 88 -0.90 19.69 11.51
C PRO A 88 -0.17 18.40 11.92
N VAL A 89 -0.56 17.79 13.06
CA VAL A 89 -0.01 16.51 13.51
C VAL A 89 -0.24 15.37 12.50
N ILE A 90 -1.35 15.38 11.77
CA ILE A 90 -1.63 14.33 10.78
C ILE A 90 -0.63 14.39 9.62
N GLU A 91 -0.17 15.59 9.26
CA GLU A 91 0.85 15.77 8.24
C GLU A 91 2.16 15.14 8.68
N ILE A 92 2.55 15.37 9.95
CA ILE A 92 3.77 14.80 10.52
C ILE A 92 3.68 13.28 10.49
N PHE A 93 2.55 12.70 10.91
CA PHE A 93 2.36 11.24 10.87
C PHE A 93 2.37 10.68 9.45
N LEU A 94 1.79 11.40 8.48
CA LEU A 94 1.86 10.99 7.08
C LEU A 94 3.31 10.96 6.60
N LYS A 95 4.10 12.02 6.80
CA LYS A 95 5.49 12.02 6.37
C LYS A 95 6.37 11.04 7.17
N GLU A 96 6.47 11.26 8.47
CA GLU A 96 7.44 10.54 9.30
C GLU A 96 7.09 9.07 9.47
N HIS A 97 5.79 8.75 9.56
CA HIS A 97 5.39 7.38 9.83
C HIS A 97 4.92 6.64 8.57
N LEU A 98 3.96 7.18 7.82
CA LEU A 98 3.48 6.47 6.63
C LEU A 98 4.56 6.44 5.54
N PHE A 99 5.05 7.59 5.10
CA PHE A 99 5.93 7.65 3.94
C PHE A 99 7.40 7.33 4.25
N ALA A 100 7.89 7.62 5.47
CA ALA A 100 9.23 7.21 5.88
C ALA A 100 9.24 5.83 6.55
N ASP A 101 8.55 5.61 7.68
CA ASP A 101 8.69 4.33 8.41
C ASP A 101 8.09 3.11 7.69
N ILE A 102 7.09 3.27 6.82
CA ILE A 102 6.41 2.14 6.16
C ILE A 102 6.80 2.04 4.69
N PHE A 103 6.58 3.09 3.90
CA PHE A 103 6.84 3.03 2.45
C PHE A 103 8.32 2.85 2.13
N ASP A 104 9.24 3.41 2.91
CA ASP A 104 10.68 3.34 2.66
C ASP A 104 11.30 1.98 2.96
N ARG A 105 10.55 1.05 3.58
CA ARG A 105 11.03 -0.31 3.87
C ARG A 105 11.16 -1.10 2.57
N ASP A 106 12.38 -1.52 2.26
CA ASP A 106 12.85 -2.01 0.96
C ASP A 106 12.57 -3.49 0.65
N VAL A 107 11.81 -4.18 1.51
CA VAL A 107 11.38 -5.57 1.27
C VAL A 107 10.31 -5.66 0.17
N LEU A 108 9.50 -4.60 0.02
CA LEU A 108 8.54 -4.44 -1.06
C LEU A 108 8.85 -3.15 -1.81
N THR A 109 8.79 -3.22 -3.14
CA THR A 109 8.87 -2.04 -4.01
C THR A 109 7.64 -1.14 -3.82
N PHE A 110 7.73 0.13 -4.24
CA PHE A 110 6.57 1.02 -4.24
C PHE A 110 5.42 0.47 -5.08
N ALA A 111 5.69 -0.14 -6.24
CA ALA A 111 4.69 -0.79 -7.07
C ALA A 111 3.94 -1.91 -6.32
N GLU A 112 4.66 -2.75 -5.58
CA GLU A 112 4.06 -3.81 -4.78
C GLU A 112 3.25 -3.25 -3.59
N ARG A 113 3.76 -2.22 -2.92
CA ARG A 113 3.02 -1.54 -1.83
C ARG A 113 1.73 -0.93 -2.33
N GLU A 114 1.75 -0.30 -3.50
CA GLU A 114 0.58 0.32 -4.08
C GLU A 114 -0.44 -0.72 -4.57
N LEU A 115 0.01 -1.87 -5.09
CA LEU A 115 -0.87 -3.02 -5.34
C LEU A 115 -1.59 -3.49 -4.07
N VAL A 116 -0.87 -3.58 -2.93
CA VAL A 116 -1.49 -3.90 -1.63
C VAL A 116 -2.50 -2.84 -1.24
N THR A 117 -2.16 -1.55 -1.42
CA THR A 117 -3.02 -0.41 -1.10
C THR A 117 -4.34 -0.45 -1.88
N ILE A 118 -4.28 -0.55 -3.22
CA ILE A 118 -5.51 -0.58 -4.04
C ILE A 118 -6.35 -1.83 -3.77
N ALA A 119 -5.71 -2.95 -3.41
CA ALA A 119 -6.40 -4.19 -3.06
C ALA A 119 -7.20 -4.05 -1.76
N VAL A 120 -6.61 -3.48 -0.71
CA VAL A 120 -7.32 -3.29 0.55
C VAL A 120 -8.40 -2.21 0.46
N ILE A 121 -8.14 -1.10 -0.25
CA ILE A 121 -9.14 -0.05 -0.46
C ILE A 121 -10.35 -0.61 -1.23
N SER A 122 -10.11 -1.38 -2.29
CA SER A 122 -11.18 -2.07 -3.04
C SER A 122 -11.92 -3.10 -2.19
N SER A 123 -11.25 -3.68 -1.18
CA SER A 123 -11.84 -4.67 -0.27
C SER A 123 -12.74 -4.05 0.80
N ILE A 124 -12.35 -2.90 1.37
CA ILE A 124 -13.14 -2.23 2.41
C ILE A 124 -14.28 -1.38 1.82
N GLY A 125 -14.11 -0.87 0.59
CA GLY A 125 -15.07 -0.04 -0.11
C GLY A 125 -15.27 1.35 0.50
N SER A 126 -16.16 2.14 -0.13
CA SER A 126 -16.58 3.48 0.34
C SER A 126 -15.42 4.48 0.52
N ALA A 127 -14.35 4.32 -0.25
CA ALA A 127 -13.16 5.17 -0.22
C ALA A 127 -12.67 5.51 -1.64
N ASP A 128 -13.61 5.70 -2.56
CA ASP A 128 -13.35 5.92 -3.99
C ASP A 128 -12.38 7.08 -4.28
N PRO A 129 -12.42 8.23 -3.56
CA PRO A 129 -11.39 9.26 -3.73
C PRO A 129 -9.97 8.78 -3.42
N MET A 130 -9.82 7.90 -2.43
CA MET A 130 -8.53 7.31 -2.07
C MET A 130 -8.11 6.27 -3.12
N LEU A 131 -9.05 5.43 -3.57
CA LEU A 131 -8.79 4.49 -4.66
C LEU A 131 -8.31 5.20 -5.93
N ARG A 132 -8.96 6.31 -6.31
CA ARG A 132 -8.59 7.14 -7.45
C ARG A 132 -7.16 7.68 -7.33
N SER A 133 -6.78 8.16 -6.15
CA SER A 133 -5.43 8.66 -5.89
C SER A 133 -4.38 7.55 -6.01
N HIS A 134 -4.63 6.39 -5.41
CA HIS A 134 -3.67 5.28 -5.42
C HIS A 134 -3.57 4.57 -6.77
N LEU A 135 -4.65 4.49 -7.56
CA LEU A 135 -4.58 4.03 -8.95
C LEU A 135 -3.70 4.96 -9.81
N ASN A 136 -3.75 6.28 -9.58
CA ASN A 136 -2.83 7.21 -10.22
C ASN A 136 -1.38 6.98 -9.80
N ILE A 137 -1.14 6.74 -8.50
CA ILE A 137 0.20 6.43 -7.98
C ILE A 137 0.72 5.12 -8.57
N CYS A 138 -0.09 4.06 -8.66
CA CYS A 138 0.28 2.79 -9.29
C CYS A 138 0.89 3.00 -10.68
N LEU A 139 0.24 3.81 -11.50
CA LEU A 139 0.72 4.12 -12.84
C LEU A 139 1.99 5.00 -12.82
N ASN A 140 2.17 5.88 -11.83
CA ASN A 140 3.42 6.65 -11.65
C ASN A 140 4.60 5.76 -11.28
N VAL A 141 4.36 4.72 -10.49
CA VAL A 141 5.38 3.74 -10.07
C VAL A 141 5.54 2.57 -11.04
N GLY A 142 4.98 2.70 -12.25
CA GLY A 142 5.29 1.83 -13.38
C GLY A 142 4.30 0.70 -13.66
N LEU A 143 3.15 0.63 -12.99
CA LEU A 143 2.09 -0.28 -13.41
C LEU A 143 1.46 0.20 -14.71
N THR A 144 1.11 -0.72 -15.59
CA THR A 144 0.42 -0.39 -16.85
C THR A 144 -1.10 -0.42 -16.68
N PRO A 145 -1.87 0.28 -17.55
CA PRO A 145 -3.32 0.16 -17.59
C PRO A 145 -3.77 -1.31 -17.70
N GLU A 146 -3.09 -2.15 -18.49
CA GLU A 146 -3.42 -3.56 -18.63
C GLU A 146 -3.22 -4.34 -17.33
N GLN A 147 -2.18 -4.04 -16.56
CA GLN A 147 -1.96 -4.64 -15.24
C GLN A 147 -3.06 -4.21 -14.24
N LEU A 148 -3.52 -2.96 -14.31
CA LEU A 148 -4.66 -2.51 -13.49
C LEU A 148 -5.98 -3.17 -13.91
N GLN A 149 -6.18 -3.42 -15.20
CA GLN A 149 -7.32 -4.22 -15.68
C GLN A 149 -7.25 -5.68 -15.18
N GLN A 150 -6.06 -6.28 -15.14
CA GLN A 150 -5.86 -7.59 -14.52
C GLN A 150 -6.18 -7.57 -13.02
N PHE A 151 -5.79 -6.51 -12.32
CA PHE A 151 -6.16 -6.28 -10.92
C PHE A 151 -7.69 -6.27 -10.74
N ILE A 152 -8.47 -5.59 -11.60
CA ILE A 152 -9.94 -5.66 -11.56
C ILE A 152 -10.44 -7.10 -11.74
N GLY A 153 -9.81 -7.87 -12.63
CA GLY A 153 -10.09 -9.29 -12.80
C GLY A 153 -9.90 -10.11 -11.51
N ILE A 154 -8.85 -9.82 -10.74
CA ILE A 154 -8.61 -10.43 -9.43
C ILE A 154 -9.65 -10.00 -8.40
N ILE A 155 -10.00 -8.71 -8.34
CA ILE A 155 -11.06 -8.22 -7.46
C ILE A 155 -12.39 -8.94 -7.76
N LYS A 156 -12.70 -9.15 -9.05
CA LYS A 156 -13.92 -9.86 -9.47
C LYS A 156 -13.96 -11.31 -9.01
N SER A 157 -12.83 -12.01 -9.06
CA SER A 157 -12.74 -13.43 -8.69
C SER A 157 -12.66 -13.65 -7.18
N THR A 158 -12.14 -12.68 -6.44
CA THR A 158 -11.91 -12.78 -4.98
C THR A 158 -13.01 -12.14 -4.15
N LEU A 159 -13.49 -10.96 -4.52
CA LEU A 159 -14.49 -10.18 -3.76
C LEU A 159 -15.88 -10.25 -4.38
N GLY A 160 -15.96 -10.21 -5.72
CA GLY A 160 -17.21 -10.35 -6.45
C GLY A 160 -17.43 -9.27 -7.51
N LYS A 161 -18.55 -9.41 -8.23
CA LYS A 161 -18.88 -8.54 -9.38
C LYS A 161 -19.16 -7.10 -8.98
N LYS A 162 -19.69 -6.87 -7.77
CA LYS A 162 -20.11 -5.55 -7.32
C LYS A 162 -18.87 -4.68 -7.03
N GLU A 163 -17.94 -5.22 -6.26
CA GLU A 163 -16.69 -4.59 -5.86
C GLU A 163 -15.82 -4.34 -7.09
N ALA A 164 -15.74 -5.32 -8.00
CA ALA A 164 -15.03 -5.15 -9.27
C ALA A 164 -15.62 -4.05 -10.14
N LYS A 165 -16.96 -3.93 -10.20
CA LYS A 165 -17.61 -2.88 -10.96
C LYS A 165 -17.30 -1.50 -10.38
N ALA A 166 -17.38 -1.34 -9.06
CA ALA A 166 -17.05 -0.07 -8.40
C ALA A 166 -15.57 0.31 -8.63
N ALA A 167 -14.64 -0.63 -8.49
CA ALA A 167 -13.23 -0.39 -8.77
C ALA A 167 -12.96 -0.08 -10.26
N GLN A 168 -13.70 -0.72 -11.18
CA GLN A 168 -13.61 -0.43 -12.61
C GLN A 168 -14.04 0.99 -12.93
N GLU A 169 -15.16 1.45 -12.37
CA GLU A 169 -15.66 2.82 -12.59
C GLU A 169 -14.60 3.87 -12.18
N VAL A 170 -13.93 3.65 -11.04
CA VAL A 170 -12.84 4.54 -10.61
C VAL A 170 -11.61 4.42 -11.51
N LEU A 171 -11.25 3.23 -11.98
CA LEU A 171 -10.13 3.03 -12.90
C LEU A 171 -10.39 3.71 -14.25
N ASP A 172 -11.59 3.61 -14.78
CA ASP A 172 -11.97 4.23 -16.05
C ASP A 172 -11.81 5.76 -15.95
N GLU A 173 -12.29 6.38 -14.86
CA GLU A 173 -12.08 7.81 -14.61
C GLU A 173 -10.59 8.18 -14.51
N VAL A 174 -9.76 7.34 -13.88
CA VAL A 174 -8.31 7.59 -13.78
C VAL A 174 -7.66 7.57 -15.16
N LEU A 175 -8.01 6.60 -15.99
CA LEU A 175 -7.41 6.43 -17.32
C LEU A 175 -7.88 7.50 -18.30
N GLU A 176 -9.14 7.95 -18.21
CA GLU A 176 -9.68 9.04 -19.03
C GLU A 176 -9.01 10.40 -18.73
N ASN A 177 -8.55 10.63 -17.51
CA ASN A 177 -7.97 11.91 -17.08
C ASN A 177 -6.43 11.96 -17.14
N ARG A 178 -5.77 10.93 -17.70
CA ARG A 178 -4.31 10.76 -17.66
C ARG A 178 -3.59 11.13 -18.96
N ASP A 179 -4.18 12.00 -19.78
CA ASP A 179 -3.55 12.53 -21.00
C ASP A 179 -2.18 13.22 -20.71
#